data_AF-A0A5C8S6I4-F1
#
_entry.id   AF-A0A5C8S6I4-F1
#
_cell.length_a   1.000
_cell.length_b   1.000
_cell.length_c   1.000
_cell.angle_alpha   90.00
_cell.angle_beta   90.00
_cell.angle_gamma   90.00
#
_symmetry.space_group_name_H-M   'P 1'
#
loop_
_entity.id
_entity.type
_entity.pdbx_description
1 polymer ?
#
loop_
_entity_poly.entity_id
_entity_poly.type
_entity_poly.pdbx_seq_one_letter_code
_entity_poly.pdbx_strand_id
1 'polypeptide(L)'
;MGFPRDDAGHPLAERFRDLIQNPSFPCVGAKAALARGQIRFVIGRDIAAADDDARMHAALMAFVCRYRARPELFQSLVVIFDRPGGLSEEGFEARMWDRLQALSDQDSRLGHAYDARVAPDPQDAHFSLSFAGEAFFVVGLHPGASRKARLFAAPALVFNLHDQFERLRAEGRYERMRETIQARDVSWAGSVNPMLTRHGERSEAPQYSGRQVPDDWACPFQRRAVELRREAGPIAADLRGGAFRVHPATERSPSAAERTP
;
A
#
# COMPACT_ATOMS: atom_id res chain seq x y z
N MET A 1 0.36 20.29 -0.20
CA MET A 1 0.06 19.00 -0.84
C MET A 1 -1.36 18.63 -0.44
N GLY A 2 -2.29 18.51 -1.40
CA GLY A 2 -3.64 18.03 -1.07
C GLY A 2 -3.57 16.55 -0.68
N PHE A 3 -4.38 16.12 0.29
CA PHE A 3 -4.54 14.69 0.56
C PHE A 3 -4.98 13.97 -0.72
N PRO A 4 -4.43 12.79 -1.03
CA PRO A 4 -4.83 12.05 -2.22
C PRO A 4 -6.33 11.79 -2.16
N ARG A 5 -7.01 12.10 -3.27
CA ARG A 5 -8.45 11.86 -3.42
C ARG A 5 -8.70 10.36 -3.58
N ASP A 6 -9.86 9.93 -3.10
CA ASP A 6 -10.38 8.60 -3.37
C ASP A 6 -10.91 8.56 -4.81
N ASP A 7 -10.30 7.73 -5.64
CA ASP A 7 -10.62 7.60 -7.07
C ASP A 7 -11.76 6.60 -7.31
N ALA A 8 -12.67 6.45 -6.34
CA ALA A 8 -13.75 5.48 -6.39
C ALA A 8 -14.66 5.64 -7.63
N GLY A 9 -14.78 6.83 -8.21
CA GLY A 9 -15.56 7.08 -9.44
C GLY A 9 -14.83 6.76 -10.75
N HIS A 10 -13.59 6.26 -10.70
CA HIS A 10 -12.83 5.92 -11.91
C HIS A 10 -13.32 4.59 -12.53
N PRO A 11 -13.34 4.43 -13.87
CA PRO A 11 -13.81 3.20 -14.51
C PRO A 11 -13.07 1.92 -14.08
N LEU A 12 -11.77 2.00 -13.77
CA LEU A 12 -11.02 0.86 -13.21
C LEU A 12 -11.52 0.47 -11.80
N ALA A 13 -11.90 1.44 -10.98
CA ALA A 13 -12.45 1.17 -9.65
C ALA A 13 -13.83 0.52 -9.76
N GLU A 14 -14.65 0.94 -10.73
CA GLU A 14 -15.93 0.29 -11.06
C GLU A 14 -15.73 -1.17 -11.47
N ARG A 15 -14.86 -1.43 -12.45
CA ARG A 15 -14.53 -2.81 -12.87
C ARG A 15 -14.01 -3.67 -11.72
N PHE A 16 -13.25 -3.09 -10.80
CA PHE A 16 -12.76 -3.82 -9.63
C PHE A 16 -13.91 -4.17 -8.66
N ARG A 17 -14.89 -3.28 -8.49
CA ARG A 17 -16.11 -3.60 -7.72
C ARG A 17 -16.92 -4.69 -8.39
N ASP A 18 -17.07 -4.66 -9.71
CA ASP A 18 -17.78 -5.69 -10.47
C ASP A 18 -17.12 -7.08 -10.28
N LEU A 19 -15.78 -7.13 -10.30
CA LEU A 19 -15.03 -8.35 -9.98
C LEU A 19 -15.40 -8.88 -8.59
N ILE A 20 -15.43 -8.02 -7.56
CA ILE A 20 -15.79 -8.42 -6.19
C ILE A 20 -17.26 -8.85 -6.10
N GLN A 21 -18.16 -8.17 -6.82
CA GLN A 21 -19.59 -8.47 -6.82
C GLN A 21 -19.91 -9.79 -7.50
N ASN A 22 -19.08 -10.26 -8.43
CA ASN A 22 -19.25 -11.56 -9.08
C ASN A 22 -19.52 -12.66 -8.02
N PRO A 23 -20.68 -13.35 -8.07
CA PRO A 23 -21.07 -14.33 -7.05
C PRO A 23 -20.03 -15.43 -6.81
N SER A 24 -19.25 -15.75 -7.84
CA SER A 24 -18.24 -16.80 -7.80
C SER A 24 -16.86 -16.31 -7.37
N PHE A 25 -16.64 -15.00 -7.23
CA PHE A 25 -15.40 -14.46 -6.67
C PHE A 25 -15.21 -14.97 -5.23
N PRO A 26 -14.06 -15.55 -4.87
CA PRO A 26 -13.95 -16.36 -3.65
C PRO A 26 -13.74 -15.54 -2.37
N CYS A 27 -13.18 -14.33 -2.46
CA CYS A 27 -12.77 -13.57 -1.28
C CYS A 27 -13.96 -12.94 -0.55
N VAL A 28 -14.43 -13.60 0.53
CA VAL A 28 -15.52 -13.08 1.38
C VAL A 28 -15.13 -11.80 2.13
N GLY A 29 -13.84 -11.62 2.45
CA GLY A 29 -13.34 -10.39 3.07
C GLY A 29 -13.47 -9.17 2.16
N ALA A 30 -13.12 -9.31 0.88
CA ALA A 30 -13.30 -8.26 -0.12
C ALA A 30 -14.79 -7.93 -0.35
N LYS A 31 -15.65 -8.96 -0.37
CA LYS A 31 -17.12 -8.77 -0.44
C LYS A 31 -17.65 -7.99 0.77
N ALA A 32 -17.18 -8.31 1.97
CA ALA A 32 -17.55 -7.59 3.19
C ALA A 32 -17.06 -6.13 3.17
N ALA A 33 -15.82 -5.90 2.74
CA ALA A 33 -15.24 -4.55 2.58
C ALA A 33 -16.07 -3.70 1.61
N LEU A 34 -16.47 -4.29 0.47
CA LEU A 34 -17.29 -3.61 -0.51
C LEU A 34 -18.69 -3.29 0.03
N ALA A 35 -19.37 -4.25 0.65
CA ALA A 35 -20.72 -4.08 1.19
C ALA A 35 -20.79 -2.97 2.28
N ARG A 36 -19.67 -2.72 2.97
CA ARG A 36 -19.56 -1.70 4.02
C ARG A 36 -19.01 -0.36 3.52
N GLY A 37 -18.67 -0.22 2.23
CA GLY A 37 -18.06 0.99 1.69
C GLY A 37 -16.66 1.27 2.26
N GLN A 38 -15.94 0.21 2.67
CA GLN A 38 -14.64 0.28 3.36
C GLN A 38 -13.44 0.06 2.42
N ILE A 39 -13.66 0.17 1.11
CA ILE A 39 -12.59 0.16 0.11
C ILE A 39 -12.28 1.60 -0.32
N ARG A 40 -11.00 1.94 -0.37
CA ARG A 40 -10.50 3.19 -0.97
C ARG A 40 -9.69 2.88 -2.21
N PHE A 41 -9.81 3.73 -3.23
CA PHE A 41 -9.15 3.54 -4.51
C PHE A 41 -8.13 4.65 -4.79
N VAL A 42 -6.99 4.24 -5.33
CA VAL A 42 -5.99 5.12 -5.94
C VAL A 42 -5.69 4.58 -7.33
N ILE A 43 -5.81 5.43 -8.33
CA ILE A 43 -5.47 5.08 -9.71
C ILE A 43 -4.11 5.68 -10.04
N GLY A 44 -3.13 4.81 -10.24
CA GLY A 44 -1.82 5.12 -10.78
C GLY A 44 -1.79 4.99 -12.30
N ARG A 45 -0.80 5.59 -12.93
CA ARG A 45 -0.61 5.55 -14.38
C ARG A 45 0.13 4.30 -14.82
N ASP A 46 1.29 4.03 -14.22
CA ASP A 46 2.18 2.97 -14.69
C ASP A 46 2.88 2.25 -13.54
N ILE A 47 2.63 0.94 -13.34
CA ILE A 47 3.28 0.16 -12.28
C ILE A 47 4.81 0.05 -12.48
N ALA A 48 5.31 0.28 -13.70
CA ALA A 48 6.74 0.26 -13.99
C ALA A 48 7.43 1.60 -13.70
N ALA A 49 6.68 2.69 -13.50
CA ALA A 49 7.23 4.02 -13.21
C ALA A 49 7.08 4.41 -11.74
N ALA A 50 8.00 5.24 -11.24
CA ALA A 50 7.97 5.74 -9.86
C ALA A 50 7.06 6.97 -9.68
N ASP A 51 6.45 7.46 -10.75
CA ASP A 51 5.68 8.71 -10.80
C ASP A 51 4.57 8.79 -9.74
N ASP A 52 3.93 7.66 -9.43
CA ASP A 52 2.81 7.59 -8.48
C ASP A 52 3.23 7.18 -7.06
N ASP A 53 4.50 6.81 -6.83
CA ASP A 53 4.98 6.28 -5.54
C ASP A 53 4.71 7.25 -4.38
N ALA A 54 4.99 8.54 -4.57
CA ALA A 54 4.74 9.57 -3.56
C ALA A 54 3.25 9.73 -3.24
N ARG A 55 2.38 9.61 -4.25
CA ARG A 55 0.93 9.70 -4.09
C ARG A 55 0.37 8.46 -3.38
N MET A 56 0.85 7.27 -3.77
CA MET A 56 0.51 6.00 -3.14
C MET A 56 0.90 5.99 -1.66
N HIS A 57 2.11 6.45 -1.35
CA HIS A 57 2.59 6.56 0.03
C HIS A 57 1.72 7.52 0.86
N ALA A 58 1.43 8.71 0.35
CA ALA A 58 0.52 9.65 1.03
C ALA A 58 -0.89 9.06 1.25
N ALA A 59 -1.37 8.22 0.32
CA ALA A 59 -2.66 7.55 0.45
C ALA A 59 -2.62 6.44 1.51
N LEU A 60 -1.53 5.68 1.59
CA LEU A 60 -1.29 4.70 2.66
C LEU A 60 -1.25 5.37 4.03
N MET A 61 -0.51 6.48 4.18
CA MET A 61 -0.48 7.25 5.42
C MET A 61 -1.88 7.72 5.82
N ALA A 62 -2.64 8.31 4.88
CA ALA A 62 -4.00 8.77 5.14
C ALA A 62 -4.93 7.61 5.51
N PHE A 63 -4.79 6.45 4.85
CA PHE A 63 -5.52 5.23 5.15
C PHE A 63 -5.22 4.72 6.57
N VAL A 64 -3.95 4.64 6.96
CA VAL A 64 -3.52 4.26 8.31
C VAL A 64 -4.06 5.23 9.37
N CYS A 65 -3.96 6.54 9.15
CA CYS A 65 -4.51 7.53 10.07
C CYS A 65 -6.03 7.34 10.27
N ARG A 66 -6.77 7.08 9.18
CA ARG A 66 -8.22 6.83 9.26
C ARG A 66 -8.54 5.53 9.98
N TYR A 67 -7.76 4.48 9.72
CA TYR A 67 -7.93 3.20 10.42
C TYR A 67 -7.73 3.34 11.92
N ARG A 68 -6.66 4.00 12.36
CA ARG A 68 -6.39 4.24 13.79
C ARG A 68 -7.51 5.02 14.47
N ALA A 69 -8.12 5.97 13.76
CA ALA A 69 -9.26 6.72 14.27
C ALA A 69 -10.55 5.89 14.36
N ARG A 70 -10.73 4.89 13.48
CA ARG A 70 -11.90 4.00 13.43
C ARG A 70 -11.47 2.58 12.99
N PRO A 71 -11.02 1.74 13.94
CA PRO A 71 -10.48 0.41 13.63
C PRO A 71 -11.63 -0.59 13.38
N GLU A 72 -12.39 -0.38 12.31
CA GLU A 72 -13.42 -1.33 11.86
C GLU A 72 -12.79 -2.41 10.98
N LEU A 73 -13.31 -3.64 11.05
CA LEU A 73 -12.87 -4.75 10.19
C LEU A 73 -13.31 -4.55 8.72
N PHE A 74 -12.55 -5.15 7.82
CA PHE A 74 -12.70 -5.16 6.36
C PHE A 74 -12.46 -3.82 5.67
N GLN A 75 -11.40 -3.11 6.06
CA GLN A 75 -10.84 -1.96 5.36
C GLN A 75 -9.70 -2.37 4.43
N SER A 76 -9.71 -1.84 3.22
CA SER A 76 -8.66 -2.06 2.22
C SER A 76 -8.37 -0.79 1.43
N LEU A 77 -7.10 -0.60 1.08
CA LEU A 77 -6.68 0.37 0.06
C LEU A 77 -6.33 -0.40 -1.21
N VAL A 78 -6.94 -0.03 -2.33
CA VAL A 78 -6.70 -0.63 -3.65
C VAL A 78 -5.98 0.40 -4.51
N VAL A 79 -4.77 0.08 -4.95
CA VAL A 79 -4.04 0.83 -5.96
C VAL A 79 -4.15 0.10 -7.29
N ILE A 80 -4.68 0.74 -8.32
CA ILE A 80 -4.82 0.15 -9.66
C ILE A 80 -4.00 0.99 -10.64
N PHE A 81 -3.22 0.34 -11.50
CA PHE A 81 -2.42 1.01 -12.51
C PHE A 81 -3.04 0.83 -13.88
N ASP A 82 -3.20 1.92 -14.64
CA ASP A 82 -3.73 1.86 -16.01
C ASP A 82 -2.76 1.11 -16.96
N ARG A 83 -1.46 1.17 -16.66
CA ARG A 83 -0.37 0.56 -17.41
C ARG A 83 0.69 -0.04 -16.48
N PRO A 84 1.65 -0.82 -16.99
CA PRO A 84 1.63 -1.46 -18.31
C PRO A 84 0.68 -2.65 -18.29
N GLY A 85 -0.08 -2.83 -19.37
CA GLY A 85 -0.78 -4.07 -19.62
C GLY A 85 0.18 -5.17 -20.09
N GLY A 86 -0.28 -6.42 -20.08
CA GLY A 86 0.44 -7.52 -20.75
C GLY A 86 1.74 -7.99 -20.10
N LEU A 87 1.99 -7.65 -18.82
CA LEU A 87 3.09 -8.22 -18.06
C LEU A 87 2.91 -9.74 -17.84
N SER A 88 4.00 -10.50 -17.92
CA SER A 88 4.06 -11.87 -17.39
C SER A 88 3.89 -11.86 -15.87
N GLU A 89 3.72 -13.04 -15.25
CA GLU A 89 3.66 -13.12 -13.79
C GLU A 89 4.97 -12.63 -13.14
N GLU A 90 6.13 -12.99 -13.70
CA GLU A 90 7.44 -12.52 -13.23
C GLU A 90 7.61 -11.02 -13.44
N GLY A 91 7.16 -10.51 -14.60
CA GLY A 91 7.20 -9.09 -14.90
C GLY A 91 6.35 -8.27 -13.91
N PHE A 92 5.14 -8.74 -13.63
CA PHE A 92 4.26 -8.12 -12.63
C PHE A 92 4.86 -8.21 -11.21
N GLU A 93 5.35 -9.38 -10.80
CA GLU A 93 5.99 -9.58 -9.50
C GLU A 93 7.16 -8.64 -9.30
N ALA A 94 8.05 -8.50 -10.28
CA ALA A 94 9.17 -7.58 -10.22
C ALA A 94 8.71 -6.12 -10.02
N ARG A 95 7.73 -5.66 -10.82
CA ARG A 95 7.20 -4.29 -10.69
C ARG A 95 6.46 -4.07 -9.37
N MET A 96 5.73 -5.06 -8.88
CA MET A 96 5.10 -5.01 -7.56
C MET A 96 6.15 -4.77 -6.49
N TRP A 97 7.22 -5.56 -6.49
CA TRP A 97 8.29 -5.42 -5.51
C TRP A 97 9.04 -4.08 -5.62
N ASP A 98 9.27 -3.57 -6.83
CA ASP A 98 9.84 -2.22 -7.04
C ASP A 98 9.01 -1.15 -6.33
N ARG A 99 7.68 -1.18 -6.49
CA ARG A 99 6.76 -0.22 -5.86
C ARG A 99 6.71 -0.39 -4.34
N LEU A 100 6.64 -1.63 -3.84
CA LEU A 100 6.65 -1.91 -2.40
C LEU A 100 7.96 -1.49 -1.72
N GLN A 101 9.09 -1.69 -2.41
CA GLN A 101 10.40 -1.23 -1.96
C GLN A 101 10.43 0.30 -1.90
N ALA A 102 9.95 0.99 -2.92
CA ALA A 102 9.92 2.46 -2.97
C ALA A 102 9.07 3.05 -1.81
N LEU A 103 7.94 2.43 -1.49
CA LEU A 103 7.10 2.81 -0.35
C LEU A 103 7.83 2.62 0.99
N SER A 104 8.51 1.48 1.18
CA SER A 104 9.31 1.20 2.38
C SER A 104 10.49 2.17 2.52
N ASP A 105 11.19 2.45 1.42
CA ASP A 105 12.30 3.42 1.39
C ASP A 105 11.82 4.82 1.73
N GLN A 106 10.62 5.22 1.28
CA GLN A 106 10.01 6.48 1.68
C GLN A 106 9.67 6.51 3.17
N ASP A 107 9.17 5.42 3.74
CA ASP A 107 8.96 5.29 5.19
C ASP A 107 10.25 5.48 5.97
N SER A 108 11.34 4.81 5.56
CA SER A 108 12.66 4.93 6.21
C SER A 108 13.19 6.37 6.17
N ARG A 109 13.07 7.04 5.01
CA ARG A 109 13.48 8.44 4.82
C ARG A 109 12.67 9.43 5.65
N LEU A 110 11.39 9.13 5.88
CA LEU A 110 10.48 9.98 6.66
C LEU A 110 10.52 9.68 8.17
N GLY A 111 11.31 8.70 8.61
CA GLY A 111 11.41 8.35 10.02
C GLY A 111 10.30 7.44 10.53
N HIS A 112 9.51 6.83 9.65
CA HIS A 112 8.46 5.90 10.05
C HIS A 112 9.07 4.59 10.55
N ALA A 113 8.73 4.23 11.79
CA ALA A 113 9.06 2.95 12.36
C ALA A 113 8.34 1.82 11.61
N TYR A 114 8.97 0.66 11.56
CA TYR A 114 8.31 -0.57 11.17
C TYR A 114 7.29 -0.97 12.26
N ASP A 115 6.20 -1.62 11.88
CA ASP A 115 5.25 -2.18 12.83
C ASP A 115 5.95 -3.24 13.71
N ALA A 116 5.95 -3.02 15.02
CA ALA A 116 6.64 -3.88 15.98
C ALA A 116 5.98 -5.26 16.17
N ARG A 117 4.77 -5.47 15.64
CA ARG A 117 4.03 -6.74 15.73
C ARG A 117 4.51 -7.79 14.71
N VAL A 118 5.29 -7.40 13.71
CA VAL A 118 5.72 -8.26 12.60
C VAL A 118 7.23 -8.15 12.36
N ALA A 119 7.81 -9.14 11.72
CA ALA A 119 9.23 -9.15 11.39
C ALA A 119 9.51 -8.36 10.09
N PRO A 120 10.63 -7.62 10.00
CA PRO A 120 11.02 -6.90 8.78
C PRO A 120 11.78 -7.75 7.76
N ASP A 121 12.27 -8.93 8.15
CA ASP A 121 13.01 -9.85 7.29
C ASP A 121 12.04 -10.69 6.45
N PRO A 122 12.07 -10.62 5.11
CA PRO A 122 11.17 -11.40 4.26
C PRO A 122 11.37 -12.92 4.32
N GLN A 123 12.41 -13.42 4.99
CA GLN A 123 12.61 -14.85 5.23
C GLN A 123 12.02 -15.31 6.58
N ASP A 124 11.60 -14.39 7.45
CA ASP A 124 10.98 -14.72 8.73
C ASP A 124 9.54 -15.23 8.53
N ALA A 125 9.13 -16.24 9.31
CA ALA A 125 7.77 -16.78 9.27
C ALA A 125 6.69 -15.79 9.75
N HIS A 126 7.08 -14.75 10.49
CA HIS A 126 6.24 -13.64 10.95
C HIS A 126 6.47 -12.36 10.15
N PHE A 127 7.10 -12.45 8.97
CA PHE A 127 7.24 -11.33 8.06
C PHE A 127 5.87 -10.76 7.67
N SER A 128 5.77 -9.44 7.61
CA SER A 128 4.69 -8.76 6.90
C SER A 128 5.16 -7.38 6.48
N LEU A 129 4.69 -6.86 5.34
CA LEU A 129 5.06 -5.52 4.90
C LEU A 129 4.52 -4.48 5.88
N SER A 130 5.31 -3.48 6.25
CA SER A 130 4.85 -2.37 7.09
C SER A 130 4.98 -1.04 6.39
N PHE A 131 3.91 -0.24 6.46
CA PHE A 131 3.87 1.13 5.95
C PHE A 131 3.21 2.05 6.98
N ALA A 132 3.79 3.23 7.23
CA ALA A 132 3.34 4.21 8.23
C ALA A 132 3.12 3.61 9.65
N GLY A 133 3.89 2.58 9.99
CA GLY A 133 3.84 1.86 11.27
C GLY A 133 2.66 0.90 11.44
N GLU A 134 2.00 0.49 10.35
CA GLU A 134 1.04 -0.63 10.35
C GLU A 134 1.49 -1.71 9.36
N ALA A 135 1.31 -2.97 9.74
CA ALA A 135 1.55 -4.12 8.91
C ALA A 135 0.39 -4.40 7.92
N PHE A 136 0.73 -4.93 6.75
CA PHE A 136 -0.17 -5.15 5.62
C PHE A 136 0.11 -6.47 4.91
N PHE A 137 -0.97 -7.22 4.66
CA PHE A 137 -1.00 -8.27 3.66
C PHE A 137 -1.38 -7.67 2.30
N VAL A 138 -0.45 -7.70 1.35
CA VAL A 138 -0.66 -7.14 0.01
C VAL A 138 -1.06 -8.24 -0.97
N VAL A 139 -2.16 -8.02 -1.69
CA VAL A 139 -2.65 -8.92 -2.74
C VAL A 139 -2.42 -8.27 -4.10
N GLY A 140 -1.53 -8.84 -4.89
CA GLY A 140 -1.34 -8.50 -6.31
C GLY A 140 -2.39 -9.17 -7.20
N LEU A 141 -2.90 -8.42 -8.18
CA LEU A 141 -3.75 -8.90 -9.27
C LEU A 141 -3.26 -8.33 -10.59
N HIS A 142 -3.33 -9.09 -11.68
CA HIS A 142 -2.97 -8.59 -13.02
C HIS A 142 -3.62 -9.43 -14.14
N PRO A 143 -3.64 -8.94 -15.39
CA PRO A 143 -4.31 -9.65 -16.50
C PRO A 143 -3.67 -10.98 -16.88
N GLY A 144 -2.39 -11.16 -16.56
CA GLY A 144 -1.60 -12.35 -16.90
C GLY A 144 -1.51 -13.39 -15.79
N ALA A 145 -2.29 -13.25 -14.71
CA ALA A 145 -2.19 -14.15 -13.56
C ALA A 145 -2.67 -15.56 -13.93
N SER A 146 -1.88 -16.58 -13.59
CA SER A 146 -2.25 -18.00 -13.78
C SER A 146 -3.46 -18.40 -12.93
N ARG A 147 -3.58 -17.81 -11.73
CA ARG A 147 -4.67 -18.09 -10.81
C ARG A 147 -5.87 -17.17 -11.05
N LYS A 148 -7.04 -17.77 -11.30
CA LYS A 148 -8.27 -17.03 -11.64
C LYS A 148 -8.73 -16.01 -10.59
N ALA A 149 -8.46 -16.24 -9.30
CA ALA A 149 -8.77 -15.29 -8.24
C ALA A 149 -7.84 -14.06 -8.21
N ARG A 150 -6.72 -14.12 -8.93
CA ARG A 150 -5.72 -13.05 -9.09
C ARG A 150 -5.83 -12.34 -10.45
N LEU A 151 -6.75 -12.77 -11.30
CA LEU A 151 -7.04 -12.12 -12.57
C LEU A 151 -7.83 -10.82 -12.36
N PHE A 152 -7.29 -9.73 -12.88
CA PHE A 152 -8.00 -8.47 -13.00
C PHE A 152 -7.57 -7.75 -14.28
N ALA A 153 -8.45 -6.90 -14.83
CA ALA A 153 -8.26 -6.23 -16.12
C ALA A 153 -7.03 -5.30 -16.20
N ALA A 154 -6.40 -4.99 -15.07
CA ALA A 154 -5.21 -4.16 -14.96
C ALA A 154 -4.35 -4.61 -13.77
N PRO A 155 -3.06 -4.23 -13.69
CA PRO A 155 -2.25 -4.42 -12.49
C PRO A 155 -2.88 -3.72 -11.29
N ALA A 156 -3.04 -4.42 -10.17
CA ALA A 156 -3.59 -3.87 -8.94
C ALA A 156 -2.89 -4.44 -7.71
N LEU A 157 -2.76 -3.60 -6.68
CA LEU A 157 -2.24 -3.94 -5.36
C LEU A 157 -3.32 -3.62 -4.32
N VAL A 158 -3.74 -4.63 -3.56
CA VAL A 158 -4.71 -4.46 -2.47
C VAL A 158 -3.98 -4.57 -1.15
N PHE A 159 -3.93 -3.46 -0.40
CA PHE A 159 -3.33 -3.38 0.92
C PHE A 159 -4.42 -3.67 1.96
N ASN A 160 -4.26 -4.79 2.69
CA ASN A 160 -5.15 -5.18 3.78
C ASN A 160 -4.38 -5.13 5.10
N LEU A 161 -4.89 -4.42 6.10
CA LEU A 161 -4.21 -4.34 7.40
C LEU A 161 -4.11 -5.71 8.05
N HIS A 162 -2.90 -6.04 8.51
CA HIS A 162 -2.59 -7.28 9.21
C HIS A 162 -3.43 -7.45 10.48
N ASP A 163 -3.62 -6.37 11.23
CA ASP A 163 -4.42 -6.30 12.47
C ASP A 163 -5.86 -6.84 12.31
N GLN A 164 -6.43 -6.75 11.11
CA GLN A 164 -7.76 -7.29 10.84
C GLN A 164 -7.80 -8.82 10.88
N PHE A 165 -6.71 -9.48 10.45
CA PHE A 165 -6.59 -10.93 10.54
C PHE A 165 -6.37 -11.36 11.99
N GLU A 166 -5.52 -10.65 12.74
CA GLU A 166 -5.31 -10.89 14.17
C GLU A 166 -6.59 -10.79 14.99
N ARG A 167 -7.40 -9.76 14.73
CA ARG A 167 -8.70 -9.60 15.39
C ARG A 167 -9.69 -10.70 15.01
N LEU A 168 -9.73 -11.11 13.74
CA LEU A 168 -10.55 -12.25 13.32
C LEU A 168 -10.09 -13.56 13.97
N ARG A 169 -8.79 -13.73 14.25
CA ARG A 169 -8.24 -14.89 15.00
C ARG A 169 -8.66 -14.83 16.45
N ALA A 170 -8.52 -13.68 17.11
CA ALA A 170 -8.94 -13.47 18.50
C ALA A 170 -10.45 -13.72 18.69
N GLU A 171 -11.27 -13.40 17.68
CA GLU A 171 -12.71 -13.67 17.68
C GLU A 171 -13.08 -15.12 17.27
N GLY A 172 -12.10 -15.98 16.95
CA GLY A 172 -12.35 -17.36 16.51
C GLY A 172 -13.03 -17.48 15.14
N ARG A 173 -13.05 -16.40 14.34
CA ARG A 173 -13.74 -16.33 13.04
C ARG A 173 -12.83 -16.58 11.85
N TYR A 174 -11.52 -16.45 12.04
CA TYR A 174 -10.52 -16.53 10.97
C TYR A 174 -10.52 -17.90 10.27
N GLU A 175 -10.48 -19.00 11.01
CA GLU A 175 -10.41 -20.35 10.41
C GLU A 175 -11.62 -20.67 9.54
N ARG A 176 -12.84 -20.40 10.03
CA ARG A 176 -14.07 -20.57 9.25
C ARG A 176 -14.06 -19.71 7.98
N MET A 177 -13.61 -18.46 8.09
CA MET A 177 -13.49 -17.56 6.94
C MET A 177 -12.49 -18.10 5.91
N ARG A 178 -11.34 -18.57 6.38
CA ARG A 178 -10.28 -19.17 5.55
C ARG A 178 -10.77 -20.41 4.81
N GLU A 179 -11.40 -21.35 5.52
CA GLU A 179 -12.00 -22.55 4.92
C GLU A 179 -13.02 -22.20 3.83
N THR A 180 -13.88 -21.20 4.12
CA THR A 180 -14.86 -20.70 3.14
C THR A 180 -14.17 -20.12 1.89
N ILE A 181 -13.12 -19.31 2.08
CA ILE A 181 -12.36 -18.73 0.97
C ILE A 181 -11.69 -19.84 0.16
N GLN A 182 -11.06 -20.83 0.80
CA GLN A 182 -10.40 -21.94 0.12
C GLN A 182 -11.39 -22.78 -0.68
N ALA A 183 -12.54 -23.15 -0.11
CA ALA A 183 -13.57 -23.92 -0.82
C ALA A 183 -14.09 -23.16 -2.06
N ARG A 184 -14.33 -21.85 -1.92
CA ARG A 184 -14.77 -21.00 -3.04
C ARG A 184 -13.67 -20.82 -4.08
N ASP A 185 -12.41 -20.69 -3.67
CA ASP A 185 -11.27 -20.52 -4.56
C ASP A 185 -11.01 -21.80 -5.37
N VAL A 186 -11.12 -22.99 -4.75
CA VAL A 186 -11.09 -24.27 -5.47
C VAL A 186 -12.23 -24.35 -6.49
N SER A 187 -13.44 -23.96 -6.10
CA SER A 187 -14.58 -23.93 -7.03
C SER A 187 -14.38 -22.93 -8.19
N TRP A 188 -13.64 -21.84 -7.97
CA TRP A 188 -13.45 -20.79 -8.97
C TRP A 188 -12.25 -21.04 -9.88
N ALA A 189 -11.11 -21.39 -9.29
CA ALA A 189 -9.82 -21.59 -9.95
C ALA A 189 -9.56 -23.06 -10.35
N GLY A 190 -10.36 -24.00 -9.84
CA GLY A 190 -10.26 -25.43 -10.19
C GLY A 190 -9.24 -26.23 -9.37
N SER A 191 -8.42 -25.58 -8.53
CA SER A 191 -7.37 -26.23 -7.73
C SER A 191 -7.13 -25.53 -6.41
N VAL A 192 -6.48 -26.21 -5.47
CA VAL A 192 -5.98 -25.60 -4.22
C VAL A 192 -4.89 -24.58 -4.56
N ASN A 193 -4.78 -23.50 -3.79
CA ASN A 193 -3.67 -22.55 -3.96
C ASN A 193 -2.41 -23.13 -3.30
N PRO A 194 -1.38 -23.54 -4.06
CA PRO A 194 -0.17 -24.10 -3.47
C PRO A 194 0.58 -23.08 -2.63
N MET A 195 0.35 -21.78 -2.86
CA MET A 195 1.01 -20.71 -2.12
C MET A 195 0.31 -20.37 -0.79
N LEU A 196 -0.90 -20.87 -0.52
CA LEU A 196 -1.58 -20.61 0.75
C LEU A 196 -1.01 -21.52 1.85
N THR A 197 -0.03 -21.01 2.60
CA THR A 197 0.44 -21.62 3.85
C THR A 197 -0.38 -21.11 5.04
N ARG A 198 -0.37 -21.85 6.16
CA ARG A 198 -0.91 -21.28 7.40
C ARG A 198 0.03 -20.17 7.87
N HIS A 199 -0.56 -19.14 8.48
CA HIS A 199 0.17 -18.03 9.06
C HIS A 199 1.15 -18.54 10.12
N GLY A 200 2.39 -18.02 10.10
CA GLY A 200 3.45 -18.40 11.03
C GLY A 200 4.21 -19.68 10.68
N GLU A 201 3.84 -20.42 9.63
CA GLU A 201 4.59 -21.62 9.19
C GLU A 201 5.70 -21.28 8.18
N ARG A 202 5.45 -20.29 7.32
CA ARG A 202 6.40 -19.76 6.32
C ARG A 202 6.12 -18.28 6.13
N SER A 203 7.13 -17.54 5.67
CA SER A 203 6.97 -16.15 5.25
C SER A 203 5.80 -15.99 4.28
N GLU A 204 5.04 -14.92 4.42
CA GLU A 204 3.95 -14.59 3.51
C GLU A 204 4.43 -13.89 2.22
N ALA A 205 5.71 -13.53 2.11
CA ALA A 205 6.28 -12.85 0.95
C ALA A 205 6.01 -13.56 -0.39
N PRO A 206 6.15 -14.90 -0.51
CA PRO A 206 5.84 -15.62 -1.76
C PRO A 206 4.38 -15.51 -2.21
N GLN A 207 3.45 -15.10 -1.32
CA GLN A 207 2.01 -15.08 -1.60
C GLN A 207 1.51 -13.77 -2.20
N TYR A 208 2.30 -12.69 -2.12
CA TYR A 208 1.82 -11.36 -2.44
C TYR A 208 1.51 -11.21 -3.93
N SER A 209 2.42 -11.61 -4.82
CA SER A 209 2.24 -11.49 -6.28
C SER A 209 1.11 -12.39 -6.79
N GLY A 210 0.86 -13.50 -6.11
CA GLY A 210 -0.10 -14.52 -6.52
C GLY A 210 0.46 -15.52 -7.55
N ARG A 211 1.74 -15.37 -7.93
CA ARG A 211 2.48 -16.30 -8.79
C ARG A 211 2.88 -17.54 -7.99
N GLN A 212 2.90 -18.71 -8.64
CA GLN A 212 3.54 -19.89 -8.06
C GLN A 212 5.06 -19.75 -8.22
N VAL A 213 5.79 -19.79 -7.10
CA VAL A 213 7.25 -19.65 -7.09
C VAL A 213 7.92 -20.97 -6.71
N PRO A 214 9.16 -21.24 -7.17
CA PRO A 214 9.92 -22.42 -6.75
C PRO A 214 10.39 -22.31 -5.29
N ASP A 215 10.82 -23.44 -4.71
CA ASP A 215 11.26 -23.51 -3.30
C ASP A 215 12.52 -22.67 -3.00
N ASP A 216 13.34 -22.38 -4.01
CA ASP A 216 14.55 -21.55 -3.93
C ASP A 216 14.29 -20.06 -4.20
N TRP A 217 13.03 -19.65 -4.37
CA TRP A 217 12.67 -18.26 -4.60
C TRP A 217 13.06 -17.38 -3.41
N ALA A 218 13.74 -16.28 -3.69
CA ALA A 218 14.11 -15.28 -2.71
C ALA A 218 13.35 -13.97 -2.95
N CYS A 219 12.79 -13.42 -1.89
CA CYS A 219 12.14 -12.12 -1.93
C CYS A 219 13.17 -11.01 -2.18
N PRO A 220 12.97 -10.12 -3.17
CA PRO A 220 13.90 -9.03 -3.45
C PRO A 220 13.78 -7.85 -2.47
N PHE A 221 12.76 -7.87 -1.61
CA PHE A 221 12.49 -6.80 -0.64
C PHE A 221 13.59 -6.71 0.42
N GLN A 222 14.01 -5.49 0.74
CA GLN A 222 14.98 -5.22 1.79
C GLN A 222 14.53 -4.02 2.62
N ARG A 223 14.26 -4.23 3.91
CA ARG A 223 13.95 -3.11 4.81
C ARG A 223 15.21 -2.28 5.06
N ARG A 224 15.23 -1.03 4.58
CA ARG A 224 16.27 -0.06 4.93
C ARG A 224 16.13 0.41 6.37
N ALA A 225 17.26 0.62 7.04
CA ALA A 225 17.27 1.26 8.36
C ALA A 225 16.62 2.65 8.29
N VAL A 226 16.01 3.07 9.40
CA VAL A 226 15.42 4.41 9.50
C VAL A 226 16.54 5.44 9.41
N GLU A 227 16.44 6.35 8.44
CA GLU A 227 17.33 7.49 8.34
C GLU A 227 16.89 8.51 9.40
N LEU A 228 17.43 8.39 10.61
CA LEU A 228 17.38 9.49 11.57
C LEU A 228 18.06 10.69 10.90
N ARG A 229 17.29 11.72 10.54
CA ARG A 229 17.85 12.97 10.00
C ARG A 229 18.87 13.51 11.01
N ARG A 230 20.16 13.29 10.74
CA ARG A 230 21.27 13.78 11.57
C ARG A 230 21.52 15.28 11.40
N GLU A 231 20.80 15.95 10.49
CA GLU A 231 21.04 17.36 10.14
C GLU A 231 19.99 18.34 10.70
N ALA A 232 19.48 18.09 11.91
CA ALA A 232 18.71 19.12 12.61
C ALA A 232 19.57 20.34 12.98
N GLY A 233 20.89 20.15 13.12
CA GLY A 233 21.84 21.20 13.51
C GLY A 233 21.94 22.36 12.51
N PRO A 234 22.30 22.09 11.23
CA PRO A 234 22.39 23.13 10.19
C PRO A 234 21.05 23.79 9.92
N ILE A 235 19.96 23.01 9.79
CA ILE A 235 18.62 23.54 9.56
C ILE A 235 18.18 24.45 10.72
N ALA A 236 18.41 24.06 11.97
CA ALA A 236 18.10 24.90 13.11
C ALA A 236 19.00 26.14 13.19
N ALA A 237 20.25 26.06 12.74
CA ALA A 237 21.15 27.21 12.65
C ALA A 237 20.66 28.20 11.58
N ASP A 238 20.24 27.72 10.41
CA ASP A 238 19.71 28.55 9.32
C ASP A 238 18.37 29.22 9.71
N LEU A 239 17.47 28.47 10.37
CA LEU A 239 16.23 29.04 10.91
C LEU A 239 16.49 30.09 11.99
N ARG A 240 17.47 29.86 12.89
CA ARG A 240 17.92 30.88 13.86
C ARG A 240 18.57 32.08 13.19
N GLY A 241 19.30 31.84 12.09
CA GLY A 241 19.94 32.84 11.24
C GLY A 241 18.98 33.66 10.39
N GLY A 242 17.68 33.35 10.42
CA GLY A 242 16.65 34.14 9.76
C GLY A 242 16.16 33.59 8.42
N ALA A 243 16.54 32.36 8.04
CA ALA A 243 15.91 31.67 6.90
C ALA A 243 14.38 31.69 7.04
N PHE A 244 13.68 31.97 5.93
CA PHE A 244 12.22 32.12 5.85
C PHE A 244 11.60 33.30 6.62
N ARG A 245 12.39 34.21 7.23
CA ARG A 245 11.83 35.46 7.75
C ARG A 245 11.44 36.36 6.58
N VAL A 246 10.19 36.80 6.56
CA VAL A 246 9.74 37.86 5.67
C VAL A 246 10.29 39.18 6.23
N HIS A 247 11.28 39.76 5.56
CA HIS A 247 11.71 41.11 5.87
C HIS A 247 10.57 42.08 5.51
N PRO A 248 10.15 42.99 6.40
CA PRO A 248 9.18 44.00 6.04
C PRO A 248 9.75 44.82 4.87
N ALA A 249 8.92 45.04 3.85
CA ALA A 249 9.27 45.95 2.77
C ALA A 249 9.62 47.30 3.39
N THR A 250 10.88 47.71 3.29
CA THR A 250 11.34 49.00 3.78
C THR A 250 10.44 50.08 3.20
N GLU A 251 9.87 50.88 4.09
CA GLU A 251 9.11 52.07 3.77
C GLU A 251 9.92 52.91 2.78
N ARG A 252 9.34 53.19 1.60
CA ARG A 252 9.88 54.18 0.69
C ARG A 252 9.86 55.52 1.43
N SER A 253 11.04 56.03 1.81
CA SER A 253 11.19 57.42 2.25
C SER A 253 10.58 58.36 1.21
N PRO A 254 9.72 59.32 1.59
CA PRO A 254 9.25 60.32 0.66
C PRO A 254 10.41 61.23 0.26
N SER A 255 10.64 61.32 -1.04
CA SER A 255 11.55 62.26 -1.70
C SER A 255 11.25 63.69 -1.22
N ALA A 256 12.25 64.36 -0.67
CA ALA A 256 12.21 65.79 -0.40
C ALA A 256 12.16 66.55 -1.74
N ALA A 257 10.97 67.01 -2.10
CA ALA A 257 10.76 68.04 -3.10
C ALA A 257 9.86 69.10 -2.47
N GLU A 258 10.45 70.26 -2.21
CA GLU A 258 9.87 71.61 -2.28
C GLU A 258 10.52 72.50 -1.22
N ARG A 259 11.39 73.39 -1.71
CA ARG A 259 11.48 74.79 -1.26
C ARG A 259 12.41 75.53 -2.22
N THR A 260 11.80 76.21 -3.18
CA THR A 260 12.35 77.42 -3.81
C THR A 260 11.34 78.53 -3.55
N PRO A 261 11.82 79.74 -3.29
CA PRO A 261 11.58 80.80 -4.28
C PRO A 261 12.87 81.34 -4.89
#